data_AF-A0AAN4TEV2-F1
#
_entry.id   AF-A0AAN4TEV2-F1
#
_cell.length_a   1.000
_cell.length_b   1.000
_cell.length_c   1.000
_cell.angle_alpha   90.00
_cell.angle_beta   90.00
_cell.angle_gamma   90.00
#
_symmetry.space_group_name_H-M   'P 1'
#
loop_
_entity.id
_entity.type
_entity.pdbx_description
1 polymer ?
#
loop_
_entity_poly.entity_id
_entity_poly.type
_entity_poly.pdbx_seq_one_letter_code
_entity_poly.pdbx_strand_id
1 'polypeptide(L)'
;MAHQQVPKSLSFWRLLLDHSALTQEVLNHDYAGSGTESDPYIVRWLDRDPRNPINFPIRWKVMITLSTAFATLMVSLSSSAYVGSIQGVIEEFHVSKTVATLGPALGPMIGGFLGMNAGWRWVQGLLAASLGLAWIVMALSVPETYAPVLLRKRAKALSTITGDCYRSTLDITRGNISVRSRFQAVVLRPWTLLLREPIVLLLAFYAAVIYGTLYMLFAAFPIVYEEQRGWNPGVGGLPFLGVMVGTLLGALYTLYDNKRFVKVEQQCNGRAPPEARLPPCMVSAVSIPIGLFWFAWTNYPSIHWMASVASLVPFGFGLILVYLGIVNYLIDSYTSFAASALAGMSILRYLFGAVFPLFTTYMYEGLGIHWASSIPAFISVLCMPLPFLFYKYGPTIREHCKYAAISQQQLRQLQAVVGGTQPGPPVREAV
;
A
#
# COMPACT_ATOMS: atom_id res chain seq x y z
N MET A 1 1.38 -49.90 -2.20
CA MET A 1 1.49 -48.76 -1.27
C MET A 1 2.96 -48.35 -1.22
N ALA A 2 3.39 -47.46 -2.11
CA ALA A 2 4.78 -47.04 -2.18
C ALA A 2 5.07 -46.05 -1.04
N HIS A 3 6.14 -46.30 -0.29
CA HIS A 3 6.67 -45.39 0.72
C HIS A 3 6.87 -43.99 0.10
N GLN A 4 6.00 -43.04 0.40
CA GLN A 4 6.26 -41.62 0.20
C GLN A 4 7.44 -41.24 1.10
N GLN A 5 8.64 -41.26 0.53
CA GLN A 5 9.83 -40.73 1.18
C GLN A 5 9.55 -39.29 1.59
N VAL A 6 9.81 -38.99 2.86
CA VAL A 6 9.71 -37.64 3.39
C VAL A 6 10.75 -36.78 2.65
N PRO A 7 10.38 -35.70 1.95
CA PRO A 7 11.36 -34.88 1.25
C PRO A 7 12.36 -34.32 2.26
N LYS A 8 13.64 -34.64 2.06
CA LYS A 8 14.75 -34.03 2.82
C LYS A 8 14.66 -32.52 2.63
N SER A 9 14.52 -31.79 3.74
CA SER A 9 14.48 -30.32 3.75
C SER A 9 15.64 -29.76 2.93
N LEU A 10 15.36 -28.85 2.00
CA LEU A 10 16.40 -28.16 1.24
C LEU A 10 17.30 -27.37 2.20
N SER A 11 18.61 -27.45 1.99
CA SER A 11 19.58 -26.59 2.71
C SER A 11 19.28 -25.12 2.41
N PHE A 12 19.50 -24.25 3.40
CA PHE A 12 19.26 -22.82 3.28
C PHE A 12 19.94 -22.19 2.06
N TRP A 13 21.22 -22.50 1.84
CA TRP A 13 21.99 -21.98 0.71
C TRP A 13 21.46 -22.43 -0.64
N ARG A 14 20.92 -23.65 -0.71
CA ARG A 14 20.28 -24.15 -1.92
C ARG A 14 18.96 -23.43 -2.15
N LEU A 15 18.20 -23.14 -1.10
CA LEU A 15 16.95 -22.40 -1.21
C LEU A 15 17.16 -20.92 -1.59
N LEU A 16 18.31 -20.34 -1.19
CA LEU A 16 18.74 -18.98 -1.53
C LEU A 16 19.27 -18.86 -2.97
N LEU A 17 20.18 -19.76 -3.39
CA LEU A 17 20.92 -19.65 -4.65
C LEU A 17 20.30 -20.48 -5.80
N ASP A 18 19.79 -21.67 -5.50
CA ASP A 18 19.18 -22.57 -6.48
C ASP A 18 17.67 -22.30 -6.61
N HIS A 19 17.35 -21.51 -7.62
CA HIS A 19 15.98 -21.12 -7.92
C HIS A 19 15.17 -22.22 -8.62
N SER A 20 15.83 -23.25 -9.17
CA SER A 20 15.17 -24.37 -9.85
C SER A 20 14.75 -25.47 -8.88
N ALA A 21 15.55 -25.66 -7.83
CA ALA A 21 15.34 -26.61 -6.73
C ALA A 21 14.84 -27.97 -7.22
N LEU A 22 15.53 -28.53 -8.22
CA LEU A 22 15.27 -29.87 -8.76
C LEU A 22 15.66 -30.91 -7.70
N THR A 23 14.65 -31.51 -7.06
CA THR A 23 14.82 -32.70 -6.22
C THR A 23 14.57 -33.96 -7.04
N GLN A 24 15.05 -35.11 -6.56
CA GLN A 24 14.82 -36.40 -7.23
C GLN A 24 13.32 -36.70 -7.38
N GLU A 25 12.52 -36.27 -6.39
CA GLU A 25 11.05 -36.36 -6.43
C GLU A 25 10.43 -35.52 -7.54
N VAL A 26 10.97 -34.33 -7.81
CA VAL A 26 10.49 -33.45 -8.89
C VAL A 26 10.83 -34.03 -10.26
N LEU A 27 11.97 -34.72 -10.39
CA LEU A 27 12.37 -35.38 -11.64
C LEU A 27 11.56 -36.64 -11.93
N ASN A 28 11.20 -37.40 -10.89
CA ASN A 28 10.48 -38.66 -11.01
C ASN A 28 8.94 -38.50 -10.93
N HIS A 29 8.43 -37.26 -10.94
CA HIS A 29 7.00 -37.00 -10.85
C HIS A 29 6.34 -37.09 -12.22
N ASP A 30 5.20 -37.79 -12.30
CA ASP A 30 4.38 -37.86 -13.51
C ASP A 30 3.60 -36.57 -13.69
N TYR A 31 4.07 -35.70 -14.59
CA TYR A 31 3.38 -34.47 -14.95
C TYR A 31 2.27 -34.75 -15.96
N ALA A 32 1.14 -34.04 -15.83
CA ALA A 32 0.06 -34.12 -16.81
C ALA A 32 0.47 -33.48 -18.14
N GLY A 33 0.24 -34.18 -19.25
CA GLY A 33 0.57 -33.76 -20.62
C GLY A 33 1.27 -34.89 -21.38
N SER A 34 1.58 -34.67 -22.66
CA SER A 34 2.31 -35.61 -23.52
C SER A 34 3.73 -35.16 -23.86
N GLY A 35 4.18 -34.02 -23.30
CA GLY A 35 5.54 -33.50 -23.49
C GLY A 35 5.80 -32.84 -24.84
N THR A 36 4.76 -32.67 -25.67
CA THR A 36 4.86 -32.06 -27.01
C THR A 36 4.63 -30.54 -26.96
N GLU A 37 4.98 -29.80 -28.02
CA GLU A 37 4.73 -28.34 -28.06
C GLU A 37 3.24 -27.97 -28.00
N SER A 38 2.37 -28.83 -28.55
CA SER A 38 0.92 -28.70 -28.53
C SER A 38 0.29 -29.10 -27.20
N ASP A 39 0.92 -30.01 -26.45
CA ASP A 39 0.45 -30.51 -25.16
C ASP A 39 1.63 -30.74 -24.19
N PRO A 40 2.18 -29.64 -23.63
CA PRO A 40 3.39 -29.69 -22.81
C PRO A 40 3.09 -30.23 -21.40
N TYR A 41 4.10 -30.81 -20.76
CA TYR A 41 4.01 -31.23 -19.36
C TYR A 41 3.76 -30.02 -18.44
N ILE A 42 2.69 -30.09 -17.66
CA ILE A 42 2.21 -28.99 -16.83
C ILE A 42 2.88 -29.03 -15.46
N VAL A 43 3.82 -28.12 -15.23
CA VAL A 43 4.55 -28.03 -13.95
C VAL A 43 3.72 -27.29 -12.90
N ARG A 44 3.51 -27.95 -11.76
CA ARG A 44 2.83 -27.44 -10.56
C ARG A 44 3.67 -27.69 -9.30
N TRP A 45 3.27 -27.09 -8.18
CA TRP A 45 3.82 -27.46 -6.88
C TRP A 45 3.37 -28.88 -6.50
N LEU A 46 4.28 -29.66 -5.94
CA LEU A 46 3.94 -30.92 -5.27
C LEU A 46 3.28 -30.63 -3.91
N ASP A 47 2.43 -31.52 -3.41
CA ASP A 47 1.70 -31.32 -2.15
C ASP A 47 2.63 -31.01 -0.96
N ARG A 48 3.80 -31.64 -0.90
CA ARG A 48 4.84 -31.41 0.12
C ARG A 48 6.15 -30.86 -0.45
N ASP A 49 6.06 -30.01 -1.47
CA ASP A 49 7.26 -29.41 -2.08
C ASP A 49 8.03 -28.54 -1.07
N PRO A 50 9.32 -28.84 -0.78
CA PRO A 50 10.13 -28.04 0.15
C PRO A 50 10.46 -26.63 -0.38
N ARG A 51 10.25 -26.36 -1.68
CA ARG A 51 10.44 -25.03 -2.29
C ARG A 51 9.18 -24.18 -2.28
N ASN A 52 8.00 -24.77 -2.02
CA ASN A 52 6.75 -24.03 -1.89
C ASN A 52 6.76 -23.18 -0.61
N PRO A 53 6.70 -21.83 -0.68
CA PRO A 53 6.73 -20.96 0.51
C PRO A 53 5.61 -21.25 1.52
N ILE A 54 4.48 -21.81 1.08
CA ILE A 54 3.37 -22.21 1.97
C ILE A 54 3.81 -23.34 2.91
N ASN A 55 4.72 -24.21 2.47
CA ASN A 55 5.22 -25.35 3.24
C ASN A 55 6.43 -25.01 4.12
N PHE A 56 6.88 -23.75 4.14
CA PHE A 56 8.03 -23.36 4.97
C PHE A 56 7.73 -23.51 6.46
N PRO A 57 8.75 -23.86 7.29
CA PRO A 57 8.61 -23.88 8.74
C PRO A 57 8.16 -22.51 9.26
N ILE A 58 7.36 -22.47 10.33
CA ILE A 58 6.83 -21.22 10.89
C ILE A 58 7.93 -20.20 11.22
N ARG A 59 9.09 -20.66 11.71
CA ARG A 59 10.27 -19.81 11.97
C ARG A 59 10.73 -19.03 10.73
N TRP A 60 10.68 -19.63 9.55
CA TRP A 60 11.06 -18.97 8.29
C TRP A 60 10.02 -17.93 7.89
N LYS A 61 8.74 -18.27 8.02
CA LYS A 61 7.64 -17.33 7.75
C LYS A 61 7.72 -16.11 8.67
N VAL A 62 7.93 -16.35 9.97
CA VAL A 62 8.10 -15.28 10.96
C VAL A 62 9.33 -14.44 10.66
N MET A 63 10.48 -15.05 10.36
CA MET A 63 11.70 -14.33 10.01
C MET A 63 11.50 -13.44 8.77
N ILE A 64 10.96 -13.97 7.67
CA ILE A 64 10.67 -13.20 6.44
C ILE A 64 9.70 -12.05 6.75
N THR A 65 8.67 -12.32 7.56
CA THR A 65 7.69 -11.30 7.96
C THR A 65 8.33 -10.19 8.78
N LEU A 66 9.15 -10.53 9.78
CA LEU A 66 9.86 -9.57 10.62
C LEU A 66 10.89 -8.76 9.83
N SER A 67 11.67 -9.40 8.96
CA SER A 67 12.62 -8.70 8.08
C SER A 67 11.91 -7.71 7.16
N THR A 68 10.78 -8.11 6.57
CA THR A 68 9.98 -7.23 5.70
C THR A 68 9.34 -6.08 6.48
N ALA A 69 8.83 -6.35 7.69
CA ALA A 69 8.30 -5.34 8.59
C ALA A 69 9.38 -4.33 9.01
N PHE A 70 10.58 -4.81 9.33
CA PHE A 70 11.73 -3.95 9.67
C PHE A 70 12.17 -3.10 8.47
N ALA A 71 12.27 -3.67 7.27
CA ALA A 71 12.56 -2.91 6.06
C ALA A 71 11.51 -1.82 5.80
N THR A 72 10.23 -2.14 6.00
CA THR A 72 9.13 -1.17 5.87
C THR A 72 9.24 -0.04 6.90
N LEU A 73 9.58 -0.37 8.15
CA LEU A 73 9.85 0.62 9.20
C LEU A 73 11.03 1.53 8.83
N MET A 74 12.13 0.96 8.31
CA MET A 74 13.29 1.72 7.86
C MET A 74 12.93 2.67 6.73
N VAL A 75 12.20 2.22 5.71
CA VAL A 75 11.72 3.09 4.62
C VAL A 75 10.84 4.24 5.17
N SER A 76 9.95 3.93 6.12
CA SER A 76 9.12 4.96 6.76
C SER A 76 9.96 5.98 7.54
N LEU A 77 10.97 5.53 8.29
CA LEU A 77 11.88 6.41 9.03
C LEU A 77 12.76 7.24 8.09
N SER A 78 13.31 6.65 7.05
CA SER A 78 14.18 7.33 6.07
C SER A 78 13.46 8.44 5.32
N SER A 79 12.23 8.17 4.85
CA SER A 79 11.44 9.20 4.20
C SER A 79 11.28 10.42 5.11
N SER A 80 11.13 10.17 6.42
CA SER A 80 10.77 11.22 7.37
C SER A 80 11.95 11.94 8.02
N ALA A 81 13.09 11.28 8.20
CA ALA A 81 14.28 11.83 8.86
C ALA A 81 14.95 12.93 8.02
N TYR A 82 14.71 12.92 6.71
CA TYR A 82 15.07 14.01 5.80
C TYR A 82 14.54 15.38 6.26
N VAL A 83 13.38 15.44 6.93
CA VAL A 83 12.78 16.72 7.34
C VAL A 83 13.69 17.51 8.26
N GLY A 84 14.42 16.85 9.15
CA GLY A 84 15.35 17.55 10.04
C GLY A 84 16.64 18.05 9.38
N SER A 85 16.91 17.64 8.13
CA SER A 85 18.01 18.17 7.32
C SER A 85 17.63 19.34 6.42
N ILE A 86 16.35 19.74 6.37
CA ILE A 86 15.82 20.72 5.42
C ILE A 86 16.54 22.06 5.50
N GLN A 87 16.78 22.57 6.71
CA GLN A 87 17.41 23.87 6.90
C GLN A 87 18.81 23.93 6.28
N GLY A 88 19.63 22.89 6.53
CA GLY A 88 20.97 22.79 5.92
C GLY A 88 20.94 22.57 4.40
N VAL A 89 19.90 21.92 3.88
CA VAL A 89 19.70 21.75 2.42
C VAL A 89 19.31 23.07 1.75
N ILE A 90 18.45 23.88 2.40
CA ILE A 90 18.07 25.21 1.92
C ILE A 90 19.31 26.13 1.85
N GLU A 91 20.14 26.11 2.89
CA GLU A 91 21.34 26.96 2.98
C GLU A 91 22.40 26.58 1.93
N GLU A 92 22.65 25.29 1.71
CA GLU A 92 23.66 24.80 0.76
C GLU A 92 23.21 24.93 -0.70
N PHE A 93 21.96 24.57 -1.01
CA PHE A 93 21.47 24.48 -2.39
C PHE A 93 20.66 25.70 -2.84
N HIS A 94 20.46 26.68 -1.96
CA HIS A 94 19.68 27.90 -2.22
C HIS A 94 18.28 27.62 -2.79
N VAL A 95 17.64 26.54 -2.33
CA VAL A 95 16.29 26.12 -2.74
C VAL A 95 15.23 26.63 -1.78
N SER A 96 14.02 26.87 -2.26
CA SER A 96 12.92 27.35 -1.40
C SER A 96 12.55 26.33 -0.32
N LYS A 97 12.10 26.82 0.85
CA LYS A 97 11.59 25.99 1.97
C LYS A 97 10.51 25.02 1.49
N THR A 98 9.67 25.46 0.57
CA THR A 98 8.61 24.65 -0.04
C THR A 98 9.15 23.47 -0.85
N VAL A 99 10.20 23.67 -1.64
CA VAL A 99 10.85 22.60 -2.43
C VAL A 99 11.58 21.61 -1.52
N ALA A 100 12.18 22.09 -0.43
CA ALA A 100 12.89 21.23 0.52
C ALA A 100 11.96 20.40 1.43
N THR A 101 10.67 20.75 1.57
CA THR A 101 9.76 20.11 2.56
C THR A 101 8.86 19.00 1.99
N LEU A 102 9.14 18.47 0.79
CA LEU A 102 8.27 17.50 0.10
C LEU A 102 8.27 16.04 0.67
N GLY A 103 8.68 15.77 1.94
CA GLY A 103 8.80 14.41 2.54
C GLY A 103 8.40 14.30 4.04
N PRO A 104 8.14 13.09 4.62
CA PRO A 104 7.10 12.87 5.64
C PRO A 104 7.50 12.80 7.14
N ALA A 105 6.63 12.22 7.98
CA ALA A 105 6.11 12.81 9.23
C ALA A 105 6.66 12.33 10.60
N LEU A 106 7.65 11.44 10.70
CA LEU A 106 8.18 10.97 12.01
C LEU A 106 9.63 11.34 12.29
N GLY A 107 10.39 11.65 11.26
CA GLY A 107 11.79 11.98 11.36
C GLY A 107 12.15 13.45 11.58
N PRO A 108 11.22 14.43 11.65
CA PRO A 108 11.56 15.73 12.23
C PRO A 108 12.14 15.62 13.65
N MET A 109 11.75 14.60 14.44
CA MET A 109 12.32 14.39 15.78
C MET A 109 13.77 13.90 15.68
N ILE A 110 14.03 12.75 15.05
CA ILE A 110 15.38 12.15 14.98
C ILE A 110 16.32 12.98 14.08
N GLY A 111 15.83 13.33 12.90
CA GLY A 111 16.56 14.16 11.94
C GLY A 111 16.76 15.58 12.44
N GLY A 112 15.82 16.14 13.21
CA GLY A 112 15.93 17.50 13.74
C GLY A 112 17.04 17.59 14.77
N PHE A 113 17.08 16.68 15.75
CA PHE A 113 18.16 16.65 16.74
C PHE A 113 19.53 16.30 16.13
N LEU A 114 19.58 15.35 15.20
CA LEU A 114 20.82 14.97 14.52
C LEU A 114 21.29 16.06 13.54
N GLY A 115 20.37 16.69 12.82
CA GLY A 115 20.65 17.78 11.90
C GLY A 115 21.14 19.03 12.62
N MET A 116 20.55 19.38 13.77
CA MET A 116 21.00 20.51 14.61
C MET A 116 22.40 20.29 15.18
N ASN A 117 22.76 19.06 15.56
CA ASN A 117 24.02 18.79 16.26
C ASN A 117 25.18 18.35 15.34
N ALA A 118 24.89 17.63 14.26
CA ALA A 118 25.89 17.02 13.38
C ALA A 118 25.77 17.45 11.90
N GLY A 119 24.73 18.20 11.52
CA GLY A 119 24.52 18.67 10.16
C GLY A 119 23.84 17.66 9.23
N TRP A 120 23.39 18.14 8.06
CA TRP A 120 22.52 17.41 7.15
C TRP A 120 23.18 16.17 6.51
N ARG A 121 24.49 16.21 6.28
CA ARG A 121 25.25 15.10 5.65
C ARG A 121 25.23 13.84 6.52
N TRP A 122 25.29 14.01 7.84
CA TRP A 122 25.23 12.89 8.78
C TRP A 122 23.83 12.29 8.90
N VAL A 123 22.79 13.11 8.76
CA VAL A 123 21.42 12.62 8.63
C VAL A 123 21.31 11.69 7.41
N GLN A 124 21.82 12.11 6.24
CA GLN A 124 21.84 11.28 5.03
C GLN A 124 22.71 10.03 5.17
N GLY A 125 23.89 10.16 5.79
CA GLY A 125 24.80 9.04 6.04
C GLY A 125 24.19 7.96 6.93
N LEU A 126 23.51 8.34 8.01
CA LEU A 126 22.80 7.41 8.89
C LEU A 126 21.69 6.67 8.16
N LEU A 127 20.94 7.37 7.30
CA LEU A 127 19.89 6.77 6.48
C LEU A 127 20.44 5.79 5.45
N ALA A 128 21.52 6.16 4.76
CA ALA A 128 22.18 5.28 3.80
C ALA A 128 22.75 4.03 4.48
N ALA A 129 23.40 4.17 5.64
CA ALA A 129 23.96 3.06 6.39
C ALA A 129 22.87 2.10 6.91
N SER A 130 21.77 2.63 7.47
CA SER A 130 20.66 1.82 7.99
C SER A 130 19.90 1.08 6.89
N LEU A 131 19.60 1.74 5.77
CA LEU A 131 18.96 1.10 4.61
C LEU A 131 19.90 0.10 3.92
N GLY A 132 21.18 0.42 3.78
CA GLY A 132 22.19 -0.47 3.22
C GLY A 132 22.36 -1.75 4.04
N LEU A 133 22.40 -1.63 5.37
CA LEU A 133 22.43 -2.78 6.27
C LEU A 133 21.16 -3.64 6.13
N ALA A 134 19.98 -3.03 6.11
CA ALA A 134 18.73 -3.75 5.92
C ALA A 134 18.69 -4.48 4.56
N TRP A 135 19.18 -3.85 3.49
CA TRP A 135 19.29 -4.46 2.17
C TRP A 135 20.21 -5.68 2.17
N ILE A 136 21.41 -5.57 2.77
CA ILE A 136 22.36 -6.70 2.88
C ILE A 136 21.74 -7.86 3.66
N VAL A 137 21.13 -7.57 4.81
CA VAL A 137 20.49 -8.60 5.65
C VAL A 137 19.38 -9.31 4.88
N MET A 138 18.52 -8.57 4.16
CA MET A 138 17.45 -9.19 3.37
C MET A 138 17.97 -10.00 2.19
N ALA A 139 18.97 -9.49 1.45
CA ALA A 139 19.56 -10.20 0.32
C ALA A 139 20.19 -11.55 0.74
N LEU A 140 20.78 -11.60 1.94
CA LEU A 140 21.39 -12.82 2.47
C LEU A 140 20.38 -13.76 3.15
N SER A 141 19.25 -13.26 3.63
CA SER A 141 18.32 -14.02 4.49
C SER A 141 17.01 -14.44 3.81
N VAL A 142 16.56 -13.71 2.80
CA VAL A 142 15.25 -13.90 2.18
C VAL A 142 15.40 -14.60 0.82
N PRO A 143 15.05 -15.89 0.71
CA PRO A 143 15.07 -16.60 -0.55
C PRO A 143 13.95 -16.13 -1.48
N GLU A 144 14.11 -16.30 -2.79
CA GLU A 144 13.06 -15.99 -3.76
C GLU A 144 11.77 -16.79 -3.42
N THR A 145 10.64 -16.10 -3.36
CA THR A 145 9.32 -16.68 -2.99
C THR A 145 8.27 -16.54 -4.10
N TYR A 146 8.57 -15.84 -5.19
CA TYR A 146 7.62 -15.60 -6.25
C TYR A 146 7.40 -16.87 -7.11
N ALA A 147 6.30 -17.57 -6.82
CA ALA A 147 5.98 -18.87 -7.42
C ALA A 147 6.02 -18.93 -8.97
N PRO A 148 5.53 -17.93 -9.73
CA PRO A 148 5.57 -17.97 -11.18
C PRO A 148 7.01 -18.02 -11.74
N VAL A 149 7.95 -17.31 -11.12
CA VAL A 149 9.37 -17.34 -11.53
C VAL A 149 10.02 -18.66 -11.15
N LEU A 150 9.75 -19.17 -9.95
CA LEU A 150 10.28 -20.46 -9.49
C LEU A 150 9.81 -21.62 -10.38
N LEU A 151 8.50 -21.71 -10.64
CA LEU A 151 7.93 -22.75 -11.49
C LEU A 151 8.40 -22.64 -12.94
N ARG A 152 8.59 -21.42 -13.46
CA ARG A 152 9.14 -21.22 -14.81
C ARG A 152 10.61 -21.63 -14.91
N LYS A 153 11.42 -21.29 -13.91
CA LYS A 153 12.83 -21.74 -13.84
C LYS A 153 12.92 -23.26 -13.70
N ARG A 154 12.04 -23.86 -12.90
CA ARG A 154 11.93 -25.32 -12.77
C ARG A 154 11.50 -25.99 -14.07
N ALA A 155 10.44 -25.51 -14.73
CA ALA A 155 9.99 -26.03 -16.01
C ALA A 155 11.09 -25.96 -17.06
N LYS A 156 11.82 -24.83 -17.14
CA LYS A 156 12.97 -24.70 -18.04
C LYS A 156 14.06 -25.71 -17.72
N ALA A 157 14.38 -25.91 -16.44
CA ALA A 157 15.40 -26.86 -16.03
C ALA A 157 15.01 -28.32 -16.31
N LEU A 158 13.73 -28.67 -16.13
CA LEU A 158 13.18 -29.98 -16.51
C LEU A 158 13.31 -30.19 -18.02
N SER A 159 12.84 -29.25 -18.85
CA SER A 159 12.93 -29.36 -20.31
C SER A 159 14.38 -29.55 -20.81
N THR A 160 15.35 -28.88 -20.18
CA THR A 160 16.77 -29.04 -20.55
C THR A 160 17.32 -30.43 -20.21
N ILE A 161 16.83 -31.08 -19.14
CA ILE A 161 17.35 -32.36 -18.66
C ILE A 161 16.69 -33.53 -19.40
N THR A 162 15.38 -33.48 -19.59
CA THR A 162 14.59 -34.58 -20.18
C THR A 162 14.47 -34.48 -21.70
N GLY A 163 14.65 -33.29 -22.29
CA GLY A 163 14.42 -33.04 -23.71
C GLY A 163 12.96 -32.73 -24.09
N ASP A 164 11.99 -33.14 -23.26
CA ASP A 164 10.56 -32.85 -23.48
C ASP A 164 10.15 -31.39 -23.15
N CYS A 165 8.99 -30.95 -23.64
CA CYS A 165 8.48 -29.61 -23.38
C CYS A 165 7.72 -29.52 -22.05
N TYR A 166 8.29 -28.83 -21.05
CA TYR A 166 7.60 -28.46 -19.81
C TYR A 166 7.21 -26.99 -19.82
N ARG A 167 5.97 -26.69 -19.40
CA ARG A 167 5.49 -25.31 -19.19
C ARG A 167 4.84 -25.16 -17.83
N SER A 168 4.97 -23.96 -17.25
CA SER A 168 4.25 -23.63 -16.02
C SER A 168 2.77 -23.45 -16.32
N THR A 169 1.89 -23.88 -15.39
CA THR A 169 0.44 -23.64 -15.48
C THR A 169 0.09 -22.20 -15.85
N LEU A 170 0.78 -21.24 -15.24
CA LEU A 170 0.51 -19.82 -15.42
C LEU A 170 0.91 -19.30 -16.80
N ASP A 171 1.95 -19.87 -17.42
CA ASP A 171 2.37 -19.49 -18.78
C ASP A 171 1.39 -20.05 -19.83
N ILE A 172 0.77 -21.21 -19.57
CA ILE A 172 -0.26 -21.79 -20.45
C ILE A 172 -1.55 -20.96 -20.40
N THR A 173 -2.02 -20.59 -19.21
CA THR A 173 -3.27 -19.82 -19.06
C THR A 173 -3.16 -18.37 -19.57
N ARG A 174 -1.97 -17.75 -19.48
CA ARG A 174 -1.78 -16.34 -19.87
C ARG A 174 -1.26 -16.15 -21.30
N GLY A 175 -0.78 -17.21 -21.95
CA GLY A 175 -0.13 -17.13 -23.26
C GLY A 175 1.19 -16.33 -23.24
N ASN A 176 1.91 -16.33 -24.36
CA ASN A 176 3.14 -15.53 -24.54
C ASN A 176 2.79 -14.05 -24.73
N ILE A 177 2.48 -13.35 -23.64
CA ILE A 177 2.22 -11.91 -23.69
C ILE A 177 3.55 -11.18 -23.97
N SER A 178 3.61 -10.43 -25.07
CA SER A 178 4.75 -9.58 -25.42
C SER A 178 5.14 -8.67 -24.26
N VAL A 179 6.45 -8.48 -24.03
CA VAL A 179 6.99 -7.59 -22.99
C VAL A 179 6.44 -6.17 -23.16
N ARG A 180 6.30 -5.70 -24.40
CA ARG A 180 5.73 -4.39 -24.72
C ARG A 180 4.27 -4.27 -24.29
N SER A 181 3.45 -5.27 -24.60
CA SER A 181 2.04 -5.31 -24.20
C SER A 181 1.89 -5.41 -22.67
N ARG A 182 2.81 -6.13 -22.01
CA ARG A 182 2.86 -6.23 -20.54
C ARG A 182 3.20 -4.89 -19.91
N PHE A 183 4.20 -4.20 -20.44
CA PHE A 183 4.59 -2.87 -19.98
C PHE A 183 3.46 -1.85 -20.18
N GLN A 184 2.86 -1.81 -21.39
CA GLN A 184 1.71 -0.96 -21.68
C GLN A 184 0.55 -1.25 -20.73
N ALA A 185 0.24 -2.52 -20.47
CA ALA A 185 -0.78 -2.91 -19.50
C ALA A 185 -0.47 -2.42 -18.08
N VAL A 186 0.77 -2.52 -17.60
CA VAL A 186 1.17 -2.05 -16.27
C VAL A 186 1.04 -0.53 -16.13
N VAL A 187 1.42 0.22 -17.16
CA VAL A 187 1.38 1.69 -17.14
C VAL A 187 -0.04 2.21 -17.36
N LEU A 188 -0.78 1.69 -18.33
CA LEU A 188 -2.08 2.25 -18.75
C LEU A 188 -3.24 1.77 -17.87
N ARG A 189 -3.23 0.54 -17.35
CA ARG A 189 -4.37 0.02 -16.55
C ARG A 189 -4.70 0.87 -15.31
N PRO A 190 -3.73 1.37 -14.52
CA PRO A 190 -4.02 2.27 -13.42
C PRO A 190 -4.78 3.53 -13.85
N TRP A 191 -4.39 4.15 -14.98
CA TRP A 191 -5.09 5.32 -15.54
C TRP A 191 -6.48 4.97 -16.04
N THR A 192 -6.62 3.85 -16.74
CA THR A 192 -7.93 3.39 -17.24
C THR A 192 -8.88 3.13 -16.08
N LEU A 193 -8.43 2.46 -15.02
CA LEU A 193 -9.24 2.23 -13.81
C LEU A 193 -9.56 3.55 -13.11
N LEU A 194 -8.57 4.44 -12.95
CA LEU A 194 -8.79 5.72 -12.31
C LEU A 194 -9.81 6.60 -13.05
N LEU A 195 -9.78 6.63 -14.38
CA LEU A 195 -10.62 7.53 -15.18
C LEU A 195 -11.96 6.92 -15.61
N ARG A 196 -12.02 5.59 -15.80
CA ARG A 196 -13.26 4.92 -16.23
C ARG A 196 -14.09 4.37 -15.09
N GLU A 197 -13.48 4.04 -13.95
CA GLU A 197 -14.22 3.50 -12.81
C GLU A 197 -14.57 4.61 -11.81
N PRO A 198 -15.84 5.03 -11.71
CA PRO A 198 -16.23 6.17 -10.87
C PRO A 198 -15.96 5.92 -9.38
N ILE A 199 -16.04 4.66 -8.95
CA ILE A 199 -15.70 4.24 -7.59
C ILE A 199 -14.22 4.50 -7.29
N VAL A 200 -13.32 4.12 -8.21
CA VAL A 200 -11.88 4.31 -8.04
C VAL A 200 -11.58 5.81 -8.04
N LEU A 201 -12.15 6.58 -8.96
CA LEU A 201 -11.94 8.02 -9.06
C LEU A 201 -12.34 8.76 -7.77
N LEU A 202 -13.58 8.56 -7.30
CA LEU A 202 -14.13 9.30 -6.16
C LEU A 202 -13.43 8.94 -4.85
N LEU A 203 -13.13 7.66 -4.62
CA LEU A 203 -12.38 7.24 -3.45
C LEU A 203 -10.90 7.64 -3.52
N ALA A 204 -10.29 7.59 -4.71
CA ALA A 204 -8.93 8.10 -4.92
C ALA A 204 -8.85 9.60 -4.66
N PHE A 205 -9.82 10.37 -5.16
CA PHE A 205 -9.90 11.81 -4.93
C PHE A 205 -10.04 12.11 -3.44
N TYR A 206 -10.91 11.39 -2.73
CA TYR A 206 -11.06 11.56 -1.28
C TYR A 206 -9.76 11.25 -0.52
N ALA A 207 -9.12 10.12 -0.83
CA ALA A 207 -7.81 9.77 -0.25
C ALA A 207 -6.72 10.79 -0.60
N ALA A 208 -6.75 11.36 -1.81
CA ALA A 208 -5.81 12.35 -2.28
C ALA A 208 -5.97 13.69 -1.57
N VAL A 209 -7.19 14.16 -1.35
CA VAL A 209 -7.46 15.38 -0.57
C VAL A 209 -6.93 15.26 0.85
N ILE A 210 -7.21 14.14 1.53
CA ILE A 210 -6.77 13.96 2.92
C ILE A 210 -5.24 13.86 3.00
N TYR A 211 -4.63 13.12 2.08
CA TYR A 211 -3.18 12.99 2.04
C TYR A 211 -2.48 14.30 1.63
N GLY A 212 -3.04 15.03 0.66
CA GLY A 212 -2.59 16.38 0.30
C GLY A 212 -2.69 17.33 1.49
N THR A 213 -3.76 17.24 2.28
CA THR A 213 -3.92 18.03 3.51
C THR A 213 -2.86 17.67 4.54
N LEU A 214 -2.56 16.38 4.76
CA LEU A 214 -1.45 15.97 5.63
C LEU A 214 -0.13 16.59 5.18
N TYR A 215 0.14 16.61 3.88
CA TYR A 215 1.36 17.22 3.35
C TYR A 215 1.37 18.73 3.45
N MET A 216 0.21 19.37 3.27
CA MET A 216 0.02 20.81 3.48
C MET A 216 0.42 21.21 4.91
N LEU A 217 0.17 20.36 5.92
CA LEU A 217 0.55 20.63 7.31
C LEU A 217 2.07 20.80 7.50
N PHE A 218 2.91 20.20 6.66
CA PHE A 218 4.36 20.41 6.72
C PHE A 218 4.78 21.84 6.37
N ALA A 219 4.05 22.49 5.48
CA ALA A 219 4.26 23.90 5.16
C ALA A 219 3.49 24.81 6.12
N ALA A 220 2.29 24.41 6.56
CA ALA A 220 1.45 25.20 7.44
C ALA A 220 1.98 25.30 8.88
N PHE A 221 2.57 24.23 9.44
CA PHE A 221 3.06 24.27 10.83
C PHE A 221 4.20 25.26 11.05
N PRO A 222 5.21 25.34 10.17
CA PRO A 222 6.19 26.43 10.23
C PRO A 222 5.54 27.82 10.26
N ILE A 223 4.56 28.09 9.41
CA ILE A 223 3.86 29.39 9.36
C ILE A 223 3.10 29.64 10.69
N VAL A 224 2.36 28.65 11.19
CA VAL A 224 1.50 28.80 12.37
C VAL A 224 2.27 28.80 13.69
N TYR A 225 3.34 28.02 13.81
CA TYR A 225 4.05 27.82 15.08
C TYR A 225 5.43 28.51 15.10
N GLU A 226 6.19 28.51 14.01
CA GLU A 226 7.49 29.19 13.96
C GLU A 226 7.30 30.69 13.72
N GLU A 227 6.60 31.09 12.67
CA GLU A 227 6.46 32.51 12.30
C GLU A 227 5.49 33.26 13.20
N GLN A 228 4.29 32.73 13.42
CA GLN A 228 3.23 33.40 14.20
C GLN A 228 3.44 33.31 15.72
N ARG A 229 4.00 32.20 16.22
CA ARG A 229 4.21 31.97 17.67
C ARG A 229 5.68 32.06 18.11
N GLY A 230 6.63 32.19 17.18
CA GLY A 230 8.06 32.35 17.49
C GLY A 230 8.74 31.06 17.98
N TRP A 231 8.19 29.88 17.71
CA TRP A 231 8.78 28.62 18.16
C TRP A 231 10.03 28.25 17.35
N ASN A 232 11.01 27.64 18.00
CA ASN A 232 12.15 27.03 17.32
C ASN A 232 11.68 25.89 16.39
N PRO A 233 12.26 25.70 15.20
CA PRO A 233 11.96 24.59 14.28
C PRO A 233 11.81 23.21 14.93
N GLY A 234 12.64 22.86 15.92
CA GLY A 234 12.52 21.58 16.63
C GLY A 234 11.19 21.44 17.39
N VAL A 235 10.72 22.52 18.01
CA VAL A 235 9.44 22.59 18.73
C VAL A 235 8.26 22.77 17.77
N GLY A 236 8.47 23.49 16.65
CA GLY A 236 7.49 23.68 15.58
C GLY A 236 7.03 22.38 14.91
N GLY A 237 7.82 21.31 14.98
CA GLY A 237 7.47 19.96 14.52
C GLY A 237 6.66 19.11 15.51
N LEU A 238 6.62 19.47 16.81
CA LEU A 238 5.90 18.69 17.84
C LEU A 238 4.39 18.55 17.62
N PRO A 239 3.66 19.49 16.98
CA PRO A 239 2.25 19.31 16.65
C PRO A 239 1.93 18.02 15.87
N PHE A 240 2.89 17.46 15.11
CA PHE A 240 2.71 16.15 14.47
C PHE A 240 2.48 15.00 15.46
N LEU A 241 2.85 15.15 16.73
CA LEU A 241 2.49 14.20 17.79
C LEU A 241 0.97 14.07 17.95
N GLY A 242 0.21 15.15 17.74
CA GLY A 242 -1.26 15.09 17.74
C GLY A 242 -1.79 14.17 16.64
N VAL A 243 -1.21 14.27 15.44
CA VAL A 243 -1.54 13.35 14.32
C VAL A 243 -1.16 11.91 14.67
N MET A 244 0.02 11.69 15.26
CA MET A 244 0.49 10.37 15.69
C MET A 244 -0.42 9.73 16.75
N VAL A 245 -0.82 10.47 17.78
CA VAL A 245 -1.77 9.99 18.78
C VAL A 245 -3.09 9.62 18.13
N GLY A 246 -3.58 10.45 17.20
CA GLY A 246 -4.76 10.16 16.40
C GLY A 246 -4.64 8.86 15.61
N THR A 247 -3.55 8.66 14.87
CA THR A 247 -3.35 7.45 14.05
C THR A 247 -3.22 6.19 14.91
N LEU A 248 -2.61 6.26 16.09
CA LEU A 248 -2.55 5.15 17.05
C LEU A 248 -3.96 4.78 17.57
N LEU A 249 -4.78 5.77 17.94
CA LEU A 249 -6.16 5.55 18.34
C LEU A 249 -6.99 4.94 17.18
N GLY A 250 -6.75 5.39 15.94
CA GLY A 250 -7.41 4.83 14.76
C GLY A 250 -6.99 3.38 14.49
N ALA A 251 -5.72 3.03 14.72
CA ALA A 251 -5.26 1.66 14.63
C ALA A 251 -5.93 0.76 15.70
N LEU A 252 -6.04 1.23 16.94
CA LEU A 252 -6.76 0.53 18.01
C LEU A 252 -8.24 0.34 17.67
N TYR A 253 -8.89 1.36 17.12
CA TYR A 253 -10.26 1.26 16.63
C TYR A 253 -10.40 0.22 15.52
N THR A 254 -9.43 0.14 14.60
CA THR A 254 -9.44 -0.86 13.53
C THR A 254 -9.34 -2.29 14.08
N LEU A 255 -8.55 -2.51 15.14
CA LEU A 255 -8.50 -3.81 15.82
C LEU A 255 -9.84 -4.18 16.47
N TYR A 256 -10.54 -3.20 17.03
CA TYR A 256 -11.88 -3.38 17.56
C TYR A 256 -12.90 -3.70 16.45
N ASP A 257 -12.94 -2.92 15.37
CA ASP A 257 -13.86 -3.12 14.24
C ASP A 257 -13.61 -4.44 13.50
N ASN A 258 -12.36 -4.93 13.49
CA ASN A 258 -12.04 -6.23 12.91
C ASN A 258 -12.88 -7.36 13.54
N LYS A 259 -13.19 -7.28 14.84
CA LYS A 259 -14.11 -8.25 15.48
C LYS A 259 -15.52 -8.22 14.88
N ARG A 260 -16.02 -7.05 14.47
CA ARG A 260 -17.29 -6.91 13.73
C ARG A 260 -17.14 -7.50 12.33
N PHE A 261 -16.06 -7.19 11.63
CA PHE A 261 -15.81 -7.70 10.28
C PHE A 261 -15.78 -9.23 10.24
N VAL A 262 -15.07 -9.88 11.16
CA VAL A 262 -15.03 -11.36 11.27
C VAL A 262 -16.42 -11.96 11.50
N LYS A 263 -17.27 -11.32 12.31
CA LYS A 263 -18.66 -11.79 12.51
C LYS A 263 -19.47 -11.71 11.20
N VAL A 264 -19.34 -10.63 10.44
CA VAL A 264 -20.02 -10.48 9.14
C VAL A 264 -19.50 -11.51 8.15
N GLU A 265 -18.20 -11.76 8.13
CA GLU A 265 -17.58 -12.78 7.29
C GLU A 265 -18.11 -14.19 7.62
N GLN A 266 -18.24 -14.53 8.91
CA GLN A 266 -18.82 -15.80 9.35
C GLN A 266 -20.29 -15.94 8.93
N GLN A 267 -21.09 -14.88 9.07
CA GLN A 267 -22.49 -14.86 8.63
C GLN A 267 -22.64 -15.03 7.12
N CYS A 268 -21.69 -14.51 6.35
CA CYS A 268 -21.66 -14.65 4.89
C CYS A 268 -20.87 -15.87 4.41
N ASN A 269 -20.63 -16.88 5.25
CA ASN A 269 -19.91 -18.11 4.90
C ASN A 269 -18.52 -17.86 4.27
N GLY A 270 -17.77 -16.90 4.84
CA GLY A 270 -16.47 -16.45 4.33
C GLY A 270 -16.53 -15.45 3.17
N ARG A 271 -17.73 -14.95 2.81
CA ARG A 271 -17.97 -14.12 1.62
C ARG A 271 -18.56 -12.75 1.98
N ALA A 272 -17.85 -12.00 2.82
CA ALA A 272 -18.29 -10.65 3.18
C ALA A 272 -18.33 -9.73 1.94
N PRO A 273 -19.39 -8.92 1.77
CA PRO A 273 -19.43 -7.91 0.72
C PRO A 273 -18.36 -6.83 0.98
N PRO A 274 -17.73 -6.25 -0.06
CA PRO A 274 -16.73 -5.20 0.10
C PRO A 274 -17.22 -4.02 0.96
N GLU A 275 -18.51 -3.70 0.88
CA GLU A 275 -19.17 -2.62 1.62
C GLU A 275 -19.07 -2.81 3.14
N ALA A 276 -18.87 -4.04 3.63
CA ALA A 276 -18.62 -4.32 5.05
C ALA A 276 -17.31 -3.68 5.57
N ARG A 277 -16.40 -3.24 4.68
CA ARG A 277 -15.15 -2.52 4.99
C ARG A 277 -15.33 -1.02 5.21
N LEU A 278 -16.43 -0.42 4.75
CA LEU A 278 -16.66 1.01 4.77
C LEU A 278 -17.12 1.63 6.11
N PRO A 279 -17.69 0.91 7.10
CA PRO A 279 -18.13 1.54 8.36
C PRO A 279 -17.03 2.33 9.10
N PRO A 280 -15.77 1.86 9.21
CA PRO A 280 -14.67 2.68 9.71
C PRO A 280 -14.43 3.97 8.91
N CYS A 281 -14.59 3.93 7.58
CA CYS A 281 -14.49 5.12 6.73
C CYS A 281 -15.62 6.13 6.97
N MET A 282 -16.81 5.68 7.39
CA MET A 282 -17.93 6.56 7.69
C MET A 282 -17.68 7.35 8.99
N VAL A 283 -17.06 6.70 9.99
CA VAL A 283 -16.65 7.38 11.24
C VAL A 283 -15.59 8.43 10.93
N SER A 284 -14.61 8.10 10.07
CA SER A 284 -13.56 9.05 9.72
C SER A 284 -14.01 10.19 8.82
N ALA A 285 -15.03 9.97 7.98
CA ALA A 285 -15.65 11.04 7.20
C ALA A 285 -16.20 12.17 8.08
N VAL A 286 -16.62 11.86 9.30
CA VAL A 286 -17.08 12.86 10.27
C VAL A 286 -15.91 13.40 11.11
N SER A 287 -14.96 12.56 11.51
CA SER A 287 -13.86 12.99 12.39
C SER A 287 -12.87 13.94 11.71
N ILE A 288 -12.61 13.77 10.40
CA ILE A 288 -11.64 14.60 9.66
C ILE A 288 -12.07 16.07 9.60
N PRO A 289 -13.28 16.43 9.14
CA PRO A 289 -13.74 17.80 9.12
C PRO A 289 -13.75 18.44 10.51
N ILE A 290 -14.13 17.69 11.56
CA ILE A 290 -14.11 18.17 12.94
C ILE A 290 -12.69 18.58 13.34
N GLY A 291 -11.69 17.74 13.05
CA GLY A 291 -10.29 18.05 13.36
C GLY A 291 -9.75 19.24 12.56
N LEU A 292 -10.08 19.34 11.27
CA LEU A 292 -9.60 20.40 10.40
C LEU A 292 -10.23 21.77 10.73
N PHE A 293 -11.55 21.84 10.95
CA PHE A 293 -12.19 23.09 11.37
C PHE A 293 -11.75 23.51 12.76
N TRP A 294 -11.62 22.56 13.68
CA TRP A 294 -11.08 22.85 15.00
C TRP A 294 -9.68 23.46 14.88
N PHE A 295 -8.77 22.86 14.10
CA PHE A 295 -7.44 23.41 13.87
C PHE A 295 -7.48 24.83 13.27
N ALA A 296 -8.31 25.05 12.25
CA ALA A 296 -8.39 26.33 11.54
C ALA A 296 -8.81 27.50 12.42
N TRP A 297 -9.62 27.24 13.45
CA TRP A 297 -10.15 28.27 14.37
C TRP A 297 -9.48 28.28 15.75
N THR A 298 -8.53 27.38 16.02
CA THR A 298 -7.73 27.40 17.27
C THR A 298 -6.25 27.68 17.06
N ASN A 299 -5.83 27.91 15.81
CA ASN A 299 -4.45 28.25 15.48
C ASN A 299 -4.05 29.71 15.81
N TYR A 300 -4.88 30.46 16.52
CA TYR A 300 -4.56 31.81 17.01
C TYR A 300 -3.36 31.80 17.97
N PRO A 301 -2.45 32.78 17.90
CA PRO A 301 -1.42 32.98 18.92
C PRO A 301 -1.98 33.20 20.34
N SER A 302 -3.18 33.80 20.46
CA SER A 302 -3.87 34.06 21.73
C SER A 302 -4.47 32.82 22.39
N ILE A 303 -4.75 31.77 21.62
CA ILE A 303 -5.30 30.51 22.14
C ILE A 303 -4.15 29.59 22.50
N HIS A 304 -4.27 28.91 23.65
CA HIS A 304 -3.27 27.97 24.12
C HIS A 304 -3.00 26.89 23.05
N TRP A 305 -1.73 26.72 22.68
CA TRP A 305 -1.27 25.84 21.59
C TRP A 305 -1.82 24.40 21.66
N MET A 306 -2.08 23.91 22.88
CA MET A 306 -2.62 22.57 23.07
C MET A 306 -4.01 22.39 22.42
N ALA A 307 -4.80 23.45 22.28
CA ALA A 307 -6.07 23.39 21.57
C ALA A 307 -5.90 23.11 20.06
N SER A 308 -4.89 23.72 19.42
CA SER A 308 -4.57 23.47 18.01
C SER A 308 -3.78 22.18 17.79
N VAL A 309 -3.07 21.67 18.80
CA VAL A 309 -2.43 20.35 18.72
C VAL A 309 -3.44 19.23 18.94
N ALA A 310 -4.39 19.39 19.88
CA ALA A 310 -5.44 18.41 20.16
C ALA A 310 -6.39 18.21 18.97
N SER A 311 -6.64 19.24 18.16
CA SER A 311 -7.47 19.14 16.95
C SER A 311 -6.87 18.21 15.89
N LEU A 312 -5.56 17.95 15.94
CA LEU A 312 -4.88 17.02 15.03
C LEU A 312 -5.14 15.55 15.38
N VAL A 313 -5.62 15.25 16.59
CA VAL A 313 -5.99 13.90 17.02
C VAL A 313 -7.17 13.35 16.21
N PRO A 314 -8.34 14.01 16.11
CA PRO A 314 -9.44 13.53 15.27
C PRO A 314 -9.10 13.51 13.77
N PHE A 315 -8.22 14.40 13.31
CA PHE A 315 -7.68 14.35 11.94
C PHE A 315 -6.82 13.10 11.72
N GLY A 316 -5.83 12.83 12.58
CA GLY A 316 -4.97 11.64 12.50
C GLY A 316 -5.74 10.34 12.67
N PHE A 317 -6.74 10.31 13.54
CA PHE A 317 -7.68 9.20 13.70
C PHE A 317 -8.42 8.92 12.40
N GLY A 318 -8.94 9.97 11.77
CA GLY A 318 -9.67 9.82 10.51
C GLY A 318 -8.77 9.44 9.33
N LEU A 319 -7.55 10.00 9.27
CA LEU A 319 -6.55 9.75 8.23
C LEU A 319 -6.29 8.25 8.02
N ILE A 320 -6.00 7.51 9.11
CA ILE A 320 -5.70 6.08 9.01
C ILE A 320 -6.92 5.25 8.63
N LEU A 321 -8.10 5.58 9.16
CA LEU A 321 -9.34 4.84 8.92
C LEU A 321 -9.89 5.04 7.51
N VAL A 322 -9.83 6.26 6.97
CA VAL A 322 -10.18 6.49 5.55
C VAL A 322 -9.23 5.68 4.66
N TYR A 323 -7.92 5.79 4.90
CA TYR A 323 -6.93 5.15 4.04
C TYR A 323 -7.09 3.63 4.04
N LEU A 324 -7.13 3.01 5.23
CA LEU A 324 -7.28 1.55 5.34
C LEU A 324 -8.60 1.05 4.78
N GLY A 325 -9.72 1.73 5.06
CA GLY A 325 -11.01 1.27 4.57
C GLY A 325 -11.16 1.45 3.05
N ILE A 326 -10.62 2.51 2.45
CA ILE A 326 -10.58 2.65 0.97
C ILE A 326 -9.70 1.58 0.34
N VAL A 327 -8.49 1.35 0.87
CA VAL A 327 -7.57 0.32 0.35
C VAL A 327 -8.24 -1.05 0.39
N ASN A 328 -8.83 -1.43 1.52
CA ASN A 328 -9.50 -2.72 1.66
C ASN A 328 -10.74 -2.82 0.76
N TYR A 329 -11.55 -1.76 0.66
CA TYR A 329 -12.71 -1.72 -0.22
C TYR A 329 -12.33 -1.87 -1.69
N LEU A 330 -11.24 -1.21 -2.14
CA LEU A 330 -10.76 -1.34 -3.52
C LEU A 330 -10.17 -2.74 -3.79
N ILE A 331 -9.45 -3.33 -2.83
CA ILE A 331 -8.95 -4.71 -2.95
C ILE A 331 -10.12 -5.68 -3.10
N ASP A 332 -11.12 -5.60 -2.24
CA ASP A 332 -12.26 -6.52 -2.26
C ASP A 332 -13.19 -6.27 -3.46
N SER A 333 -13.29 -5.03 -3.95
CA SER A 333 -14.11 -4.68 -5.12
C SER A 333 -13.46 -5.04 -6.45
N TYR A 334 -12.12 -4.99 -6.54
CA TYR A 334 -11.34 -5.19 -7.76
C TYR A 334 -10.29 -6.30 -7.60
N THR A 335 -10.55 -7.36 -6.84
CA THR A 335 -9.59 -8.42 -6.48
C THR A 335 -8.60 -8.85 -7.59
N SER A 336 -9.06 -9.02 -8.82
CA SER A 336 -8.21 -9.40 -9.97
C SER A 336 -7.32 -8.26 -10.48
N PHE A 337 -7.77 -7.01 -10.31
CA PHE A 337 -7.10 -5.78 -10.73
C PHE A 337 -6.66 -4.90 -9.55
N ALA A 338 -6.60 -5.45 -8.32
CA ALA A 338 -6.45 -4.68 -7.09
C ALA A 338 -5.17 -3.85 -7.08
N ALA A 339 -4.06 -4.44 -7.55
CA ALA A 339 -2.78 -3.73 -7.67
C ALA A 339 -2.88 -2.51 -8.61
N SER A 340 -3.60 -2.62 -9.72
CA SER A 340 -3.78 -1.51 -10.66
C SER A 340 -4.74 -0.44 -10.13
N ALA A 341 -5.81 -0.84 -9.42
CA ALA A 341 -6.72 0.10 -8.77
C ALA A 341 -6.00 0.90 -7.65
N LEU A 342 -5.21 0.22 -6.82
CA LEU A 342 -4.40 0.85 -5.78
C LEU A 342 -3.30 1.75 -6.37
N ALA A 343 -2.71 1.36 -7.49
CA ALA A 343 -1.77 2.22 -8.21
C ALA A 343 -2.45 3.50 -8.70
N GLY A 344 -3.65 3.40 -9.29
CA GLY A 344 -4.45 4.56 -9.71
C GLY A 344 -4.75 5.51 -8.55
N MET A 345 -5.20 4.96 -7.42
CA MET A 345 -5.40 5.73 -6.18
C MET A 345 -4.11 6.42 -5.73
N SER A 346 -2.98 5.70 -5.77
CA SER A 346 -1.69 6.21 -5.32
C SER A 346 -1.18 7.36 -6.19
N ILE A 347 -1.38 7.30 -7.52
CA ILE A 347 -1.00 8.38 -8.44
C ILE A 347 -1.66 9.69 -8.03
N LEU A 348 -3.00 9.69 -7.89
CA LEU A 348 -3.74 10.90 -7.52
C LEU A 348 -3.35 11.39 -6.11
N ARG A 349 -3.15 10.45 -5.19
CA ARG A 349 -2.73 10.73 -3.82
C ARG A 349 -1.37 11.43 -3.76
N TYR A 350 -0.38 10.93 -4.47
CA TYR A 350 0.95 11.52 -4.50
C TYR A 350 0.99 12.83 -5.29
N LEU A 351 0.16 12.98 -6.33
CA LEU A 351 -0.01 14.26 -7.03
C LEU A 351 -0.47 15.35 -6.06
N PHE A 352 -1.50 15.08 -5.26
CA PHE A 352 -2.00 16.04 -4.27
C PHE A 352 -0.97 16.28 -3.16
N GLY A 353 -0.29 15.24 -2.70
CA GLY A 353 0.81 15.36 -1.72
C GLY A 353 1.96 16.25 -2.22
N ALA A 354 2.25 16.24 -3.52
CA ALA A 354 3.27 17.09 -4.13
C ALA A 354 2.76 18.52 -4.38
N VAL A 355 1.52 18.68 -4.86
CA VAL A 355 0.98 19.98 -5.28
C VAL A 355 0.54 20.84 -4.09
N PHE A 356 -0.05 20.26 -3.04
CA PHE A 356 -0.59 21.02 -1.91
C PHE A 356 0.47 21.91 -1.23
N PRO A 357 1.65 21.38 -0.84
CA PRO A 357 2.71 22.20 -0.26
C PRO A 357 3.14 23.39 -1.14
N LEU A 358 3.16 23.22 -2.48
CA LEU A 358 3.67 24.23 -3.41
C LEU A 358 2.91 25.55 -3.36
N PHE A 359 1.61 25.50 -3.11
CA PHE A 359 0.78 26.71 -3.01
C PHE A 359 0.45 27.11 -1.57
N THR A 360 0.83 26.31 -0.56
CA THR A 360 0.47 26.58 0.84
C THR A 360 0.96 27.95 1.30
N THR A 361 2.21 28.32 1.04
CA THR A 361 2.76 29.61 1.48
C THR A 361 1.95 30.78 0.91
N TYR A 362 1.75 30.79 -0.42
CA TYR A 362 0.93 31.81 -1.10
C TYR A 362 -0.52 31.85 -0.58
N MET A 363 -1.09 30.68 -0.30
CA MET A 363 -2.45 30.58 0.24
C MET A 363 -2.56 31.17 1.64
N TYR A 364 -1.58 30.92 2.51
CA TYR A 364 -1.55 31.44 3.88
C TYR A 364 -1.26 32.95 3.92
N GLU A 365 -0.41 33.47 3.03
CA GLU A 365 -0.16 34.91 2.88
C GLU A 365 -1.40 35.66 2.38
N GLY A 366 -2.12 35.11 1.38
CA GLY A 366 -3.26 35.78 0.76
C GLY A 366 -4.58 35.71 1.54
N LEU A 367 -4.86 34.58 2.20
CA LEU A 367 -6.14 34.34 2.91
C LEU A 367 -6.02 34.44 4.42
N GLY A 368 -4.80 34.47 4.95
CA GLY A 368 -4.52 34.38 6.38
C GLY A 368 -4.67 32.96 6.94
N ILE A 369 -4.13 32.75 8.14
CA ILE A 369 -3.96 31.43 8.74
C ILE A 369 -5.28 30.67 8.96
N HIS A 370 -6.41 31.35 9.13
CA HIS A 370 -7.71 30.75 9.43
C HIS A 370 -8.40 30.22 8.17
N TRP A 371 -8.59 31.09 7.19
CA TRP A 371 -9.26 30.74 5.94
C TRP A 371 -8.43 29.77 5.11
N ALA A 372 -7.10 29.96 5.07
CA ALA A 372 -6.19 29.02 4.43
C ALA A 372 -6.29 27.60 5.04
N SER A 373 -6.35 27.49 6.37
CA SER A 373 -6.53 26.21 7.06
C SER A 373 -7.93 25.61 6.88
N SER A 374 -8.95 26.42 6.57
CA SER A 374 -10.34 25.97 6.40
C SER A 374 -10.62 25.39 5.01
N ILE A 375 -9.85 25.74 3.98
CA ILE A 375 -10.01 25.21 2.62
C ILE A 375 -10.03 23.67 2.58
N PRO A 376 -9.02 22.95 3.09
CA PRO A 376 -9.07 21.49 3.10
C PRO A 376 -10.21 20.95 3.98
N ALA A 377 -10.64 21.69 5.01
CA ALA A 377 -11.80 21.31 5.82
C ALA A 377 -13.09 21.31 4.98
N PHE A 378 -13.33 22.36 4.18
CA PHE A 378 -14.48 22.42 3.28
C PHE A 378 -14.44 21.31 2.22
N ILE A 379 -13.28 21.04 1.61
CA ILE A 379 -13.14 19.95 0.64
C ILE A 379 -13.42 18.60 1.32
N SER A 380 -12.97 18.40 2.57
CA SER A 380 -13.26 17.18 3.33
C SER A 380 -14.75 17.00 3.64
N VAL A 381 -15.49 18.09 3.88
CA VAL A 381 -16.96 18.05 4.01
C VAL A 381 -17.63 17.68 2.69
N LEU A 382 -17.17 18.21 1.56
CA LEU A 382 -17.71 17.83 0.24
C LEU A 382 -17.53 16.33 -0.04
N CYS A 383 -16.42 15.74 0.43
CA CYS A 383 -16.15 14.31 0.30
C CYS A 383 -16.81 13.45 1.39
N MET A 384 -17.32 14.04 2.47
CA MET A 384 -17.93 13.32 3.60
C MET A 384 -19.05 12.36 3.19
N PRO A 385 -19.95 12.67 2.22
CA PRO A 385 -21.02 11.75 1.84
C PRO A 385 -20.54 10.50 1.10
N LEU A 386 -19.33 10.49 0.53
CA LEU A 386 -18.88 9.42 -0.37
C LEU A 386 -18.88 8.03 0.29
N PRO A 387 -18.31 7.82 1.51
CA PRO A 387 -18.36 6.50 2.13
C PRO A 387 -19.78 6.04 2.45
N PHE A 388 -20.69 6.95 2.79
CA PHE A 388 -22.10 6.63 3.05
C PHE A 388 -22.83 6.23 1.76
N LEU A 389 -22.57 6.95 0.66
CA LEU A 389 -23.12 6.64 -0.65
C LEU A 389 -22.65 5.28 -1.14
N PHE A 390 -21.36 4.97 -1.03
CA PHE A 390 -20.83 3.67 -1.44
C PHE A 390 -21.25 2.53 -0.50
N TYR A 391 -21.50 2.79 0.78
CA TYR A 391 -22.05 1.77 1.68
C TYR A 391 -23.46 1.34 1.26
N LYS A 392 -24.30 2.29 0.82
CA LYS A 392 -25.69 2.01 0.43
C LYS A 392 -25.84 1.58 -1.04
N TYR A 393 -25.14 2.25 -1.95
CA TYR A 393 -25.29 2.08 -3.41
C TYR A 393 -24.11 1.37 -4.06
N GLY A 394 -23.10 0.95 -3.30
CA GLY A 394 -21.90 0.25 -3.79
C GLY A 394 -22.21 -0.93 -4.72
N PRO A 395 -23.13 -1.84 -4.37
CA PRO A 395 -23.46 -2.99 -5.22
C PRO A 395 -24.00 -2.55 -6.59
N THR A 396 -24.95 -1.62 -6.61
CA THR A 396 -25.57 -1.11 -7.83
C THR A 396 -24.57 -0.37 -8.71
N ILE A 397 -23.69 0.45 -8.12
CA ILE A 397 -22.67 1.19 -8.88
C ILE A 397 -21.66 0.20 -9.48
N ARG A 398 -21.28 -0.85 -8.74
CA ARG A 398 -20.32 -1.88 -9.20
C ARG A 398 -20.84 -2.74 -10.33
N GLU A 399 -22.14 -2.97 -10.43
CA GLU A 399 -22.75 -3.69 -11.56
C GLU A 399 -22.57 -2.93 -12.88
N HIS A 400 -22.50 -1.61 -12.83
CA HIS A 400 -22.27 -0.75 -13.99
C HIS A 400 -20.77 -0.54 -14.29
N CYS A 401 -19.88 -1.01 -13.41
CA CYS A 401 -18.43 -0.89 -13.51
C CYS A 401 -17.83 -2.08 -14.27
N LYS A 402 -17.27 -1.85 -15.47
CA LYS A 402 -16.76 -2.92 -16.38
C LYS A 402 -15.72 -3.81 -15.70
N TYR A 403 -14.71 -3.23 -15.03
CA TYR A 403 -13.63 -3.99 -14.42
C TYR A 403 -14.04 -4.65 -13.09
N ALA A 404 -14.97 -4.05 -12.35
CA ALA A 404 -15.53 -4.67 -11.15
C ALA A 404 -16.36 -5.91 -11.50
N ALA A 405 -17.19 -5.83 -12.55
CA ALA A 405 -17.98 -6.96 -13.04
C ALA A 405 -17.10 -8.12 -13.54
N ILE A 406 -16.04 -7.82 -14.29
CA ILE A 406 -15.06 -8.84 -14.74
C ILE A 406 -14.37 -9.50 -13.54
N SER A 407 -13.95 -8.73 -12.54
CA SER A 407 -13.31 -9.26 -11.34
C SER A 407 -14.25 -10.19 -10.56
N GLN A 408 -15.53 -9.81 -10.41
CA GLN A 408 -16.53 -10.67 -9.78
C GLN A 408 -16.77 -11.97 -10.57
N GLN A 409 -16.83 -11.90 -11.90
CA GLN A 409 -17.02 -13.08 -12.74
C GLN A 409 -15.83 -14.05 -12.64
N GLN A 410 -14.60 -13.54 -12.67
CA GLN A 410 -13.39 -14.35 -12.50
C GLN A 410 -13.35 -14.99 -11.11
N LEU A 411 -13.75 -14.25 -10.06
CA LEU A 411 -13.89 -14.81 -8.72
C LEU A 411 -14.92 -15.95 -8.71
N ARG A 412 -16.08 -15.75 -9.34
CA ARG A 412 -17.12 -16.79 -9.47
C ARG A 412 -16.65 -18.00 -10.26
N GLN A 413 -15.86 -17.82 -11.32
CA GLN A 413 -15.29 -18.93 -12.10
C GLN A 413 -14.27 -19.73 -11.29
N LEU A 414 -13.36 -19.06 -10.58
CA LEU A 414 -12.42 -19.72 -9.65
C LEU A 414 -13.18 -20.48 -8.56
N GLN A 415 -14.27 -19.90 -8.04
CA GLN A 415 -15.13 -20.54 -7.05
C GLN A 415 -15.88 -21.75 -7.60
N ALA A 416 -16.40 -21.68 -8.84
CA ALA A 416 -17.10 -22.78 -9.49
C ALA A 416 -16.17 -23.98 -9.72
N VAL A 417 -14.92 -23.71 -10.11
CA VAL A 417 -13.88 -24.75 -10.27
C VAL A 417 -13.53 -25.42 -8.94
N VAL A 418 -13.43 -24.67 -7.84
CA VAL A 418 -13.17 -25.24 -6.50
C VAL A 418 -14.40 -25.98 -5.93
N GLY A 419 -15.61 -25.53 -6.27
CA GLY A 419 -16.88 -26.11 -5.81
C GLY A 419 -17.49 -27.17 -6.74
N GLY A 420 -16.81 -27.58 -7.81
CA GLY A 420 -17.29 -28.62 -8.74
C GLY A 420 -18.48 -28.21 -9.63
N THR A 421 -18.76 -26.92 -9.79
CA THR A 421 -19.86 -26.40 -10.64
C THR A 421 -19.29 -25.81 -11.94
N GLN A 422 -20.01 -25.95 -13.07
CA GLN A 422 -19.51 -25.46 -14.36
C GLN A 422 -19.48 -23.93 -14.42
N PRO A 423 -18.38 -23.31 -14.90
CA PRO A 423 -18.26 -21.87 -15.03
C PRO A 423 -19.14 -21.32 -16.18
N GLY A 424 -19.84 -20.20 -15.94
CA GLY A 424 -20.59 -19.47 -16.97
C GLY A 424 -19.70 -18.81 -18.04
N PRO A 425 -20.27 -18.44 -19.21
CA PRO A 425 -19.51 -18.01 -20.39
C PRO A 425 -18.73 -16.71 -20.14
N PRO A 426 -17.47 -16.59 -20.61
CA PRO A 426 -16.63 -15.40 -20.41
C PRO A 426 -17.13 -14.20 -21.22
N VAL A 427 -17.13 -13.01 -20.63
CA VAL A 427 -17.28 -11.76 -21.37
C VAL A 427 -15.95 -11.47 -22.07
N ARG A 428 -15.94 -11.44 -23.40
CA ARG A 428 -14.75 -11.10 -24.19
C ARG A 428 -14.30 -9.68 -23.82
N GLU A 429 -12.99 -9.49 -23.62
CA GLU A 429 -12.37 -8.16 -23.61
C GLU A 429 -12.66 -7.50 -24.96
N ALA A 430 -13.76 -6.74 -25.06
CA ALA A 430 -13.92 -5.80 -26.15
C ALA A 430 -12.92 -4.67 -25.91
N VAL A 431 -11.96 -4.60 -26.84
CA VAL A 431 -10.82 -3.67 -26.96
C VAL A 431 -11.18 -2.25 -26.53
#